data_AF-A0A9E0LZL0-F1
#
_entry.id   AF-A0A9E0LZL0-F1
#
_cell.length_a   1.000
_cell.length_b   1.000
_cell.length_c   1.000
_cell.angle_alpha   90.00
_cell.angle_beta   90.00
_cell.angle_gamma   90.00
#
_symmetry.space_group_name_H-M   'P 1'
#
loop_
_entity.id
_entity.type
_entity.pdbx_description
1 polymer ?
#
loop_
_entity_poly.entity_id
_entity_poly.type
_entity_poly.pdbx_seq_one_letter_code
_entity_poly.pdbx_strand_id
1 'polypeptide(L)'
;MPESLAAVSRGQALRACRTRARVDAAGFAAGHLLYPELELGAAYDKAKQAEPFDPLGMTSTTFDYARAQAGNQARPHAPDIDGKTAPAVMELHYAVIPVRPAGAAWANVRDMLRQVQMEVDEGMLPGGQRYIARDPLLARREKQVPLGNDAIYGMGLMVETTYDVPVVHHGGDRIGHHSDMIWLPEQKVGAVVLTSGDPGWTLRTQFRRKLLEVLLDGRAEAGAQVEASAKAYYDSLASEGKRTPVARDAQHEHVCEER
;
A
#
# COMPACT_ATOMS: atom_id res chain seq x y z
N MET A 1 25.99 -19.69 -7.42
CA MET A 1 25.44 -18.86 -6.31
C MET A 1 24.63 -17.64 -6.78
N PRO A 2 24.98 -16.87 -7.85
CA PRO A 2 24.18 -15.69 -8.24
C PRO A 2 22.88 -16.02 -9.00
N GLU A 3 22.81 -17.17 -9.69
CA GLU A 3 21.60 -17.60 -10.43
C GLU A 3 20.41 -17.96 -9.52
N SER A 4 20.69 -18.43 -8.29
CA SER A 4 19.66 -18.82 -7.32
C SER A 4 18.89 -17.62 -6.78
N LEU A 5 19.57 -16.51 -6.45
CA LEU A 5 18.91 -15.27 -6.01
C LEU A 5 18.09 -14.62 -7.13
N ALA A 6 18.60 -14.64 -8.37
CA ALA A 6 17.89 -14.10 -9.52
C ALA A 6 16.62 -14.91 -9.85
N ALA A 7 16.64 -16.23 -9.67
CA ALA A 7 15.48 -17.09 -9.86
C ALA A 7 14.40 -16.90 -8.78
N VAL A 8 14.79 -16.73 -7.52
CA VAL A 8 13.85 -16.42 -6.41
C VAL A 8 13.18 -15.06 -6.64
N SER A 9 13.96 -14.03 -7.01
CA SER A 9 13.45 -12.69 -7.34
C SER A 9 12.49 -12.71 -8.55
N ARG A 10 12.82 -13.43 -9.63
CA ARG A 10 11.92 -13.61 -10.78
C ARG A 10 10.65 -14.38 -10.43
N GLY A 11 10.74 -15.39 -9.57
CA GLY A 11 9.57 -16.16 -9.11
C GLY A 11 8.60 -15.33 -8.26
N GLN A 12 9.11 -14.47 -7.39
CA GLN A 12 8.32 -13.51 -6.61
C GLN A 12 7.72 -12.43 -7.51
N ALA A 13 8.50 -11.87 -8.45
CA ALA A 13 8.01 -10.88 -9.42
C ALA A 13 6.91 -11.45 -10.34
N LEU A 14 7.03 -12.70 -10.79
CA LEU A 14 6.01 -13.36 -11.62
C LEU A 14 4.73 -13.68 -10.83
N ARG A 15 4.83 -14.06 -9.54
CA ARG A 15 3.66 -14.25 -8.67
C ARG A 15 2.98 -12.91 -8.33
N ALA A 16 3.76 -11.87 -8.08
CA ALA A 16 3.26 -10.51 -7.89
C ALA A 16 2.59 -9.97 -9.18
N CYS A 17 3.17 -10.25 -10.35
CA CYS A 17 2.59 -9.88 -11.64
C CYS A 17 1.27 -10.62 -11.91
N ARG A 18 1.21 -11.94 -11.63
CA ARG A 18 -0.03 -12.73 -11.80
C ARG A 18 -1.15 -12.37 -10.82
N THR A 19 -0.82 -11.93 -9.62
CA THR A 19 -1.82 -11.46 -8.64
C THR A 19 -2.29 -10.06 -9.01
N ARG A 20 -1.38 -9.13 -9.33
CA ARG A 20 -1.73 -7.75 -9.74
C ARG A 20 -2.55 -7.69 -11.02
N ALA A 21 -2.20 -8.47 -12.06
CA ALA A 21 -2.94 -8.58 -13.32
C ALA A 21 -4.33 -9.24 -13.20
N ARG A 22 -4.66 -9.80 -12.01
CA ARG A 22 -6.00 -10.27 -11.68
C ARG A 22 -6.79 -9.23 -10.89
N VAL A 23 -6.13 -8.38 -10.11
CA VAL A 23 -6.80 -7.36 -9.28
C VAL A 23 -7.29 -6.18 -10.12
N ASP A 24 -6.49 -5.70 -11.08
CA ASP A 24 -6.89 -4.68 -12.05
C ASP A 24 -8.08 -5.12 -12.91
N ALA A 25 -7.97 -6.29 -13.55
CA ALA A 25 -9.01 -6.84 -14.39
C ALA A 25 -10.31 -7.11 -13.61
N ALA A 26 -10.22 -7.68 -12.39
CA ALA A 26 -11.39 -7.91 -11.54
C ALA A 26 -12.04 -6.60 -11.10
N GLY A 27 -11.25 -5.57 -10.78
CA GLY A 27 -11.77 -4.25 -10.43
C GLY A 27 -12.54 -3.61 -11.58
N PHE A 28 -11.98 -3.61 -12.79
CA PHE A 28 -12.67 -3.10 -13.98
C PHE A 28 -13.93 -3.91 -14.30
N ALA A 29 -13.87 -5.24 -14.23
CA ALA A 29 -15.03 -6.09 -14.46
C ALA A 29 -16.16 -5.81 -13.46
N ALA A 30 -15.83 -5.63 -12.17
CA ALA A 30 -16.82 -5.27 -11.15
C ALA A 30 -17.45 -3.89 -11.41
N GLY A 31 -16.63 -2.89 -11.79
CA GLY A 31 -17.13 -1.57 -12.16
C GLY A 31 -18.08 -1.61 -13.36
N HIS A 32 -17.68 -2.33 -14.42
CA HIS A 32 -18.48 -2.47 -15.63
C HIS A 32 -19.77 -3.28 -15.41
N LEU A 33 -19.76 -4.25 -14.49
CA LEU A 33 -20.98 -4.97 -14.11
C LEU A 33 -22.02 -4.04 -13.47
N LEU A 34 -21.58 -3.06 -12.67
CA LEU A 34 -22.47 -2.07 -12.04
C LEU A 34 -22.88 -0.93 -12.98
N TYR A 35 -21.98 -0.54 -13.89
CA TYR A 35 -22.20 0.54 -14.84
C TYR A 35 -21.78 0.14 -16.27
N PRO A 36 -22.55 -0.73 -16.94
CA PRO A 36 -22.17 -1.32 -18.23
C PRO A 36 -22.11 -0.32 -19.38
N GLU A 37 -22.85 0.79 -19.29
CA GLU A 37 -22.88 1.84 -20.31
C GLU A 37 -21.65 2.77 -20.26
N LEU A 38 -20.79 2.63 -19.25
CA LEU A 38 -19.57 3.43 -19.09
C LEU A 38 -18.34 2.65 -19.57
N GLU A 39 -17.35 3.38 -20.09
CA GLU A 39 -16.01 2.85 -20.33
C GLU A 39 -15.42 2.32 -19.00
N LEU A 40 -14.62 1.24 -19.06
CA LEU A 40 -14.07 0.53 -17.90
C LEU A 40 -13.44 1.49 -16.87
N GLY A 41 -12.72 2.49 -17.38
CA GLY A 41 -12.56 3.84 -16.85
C GLY A 41 -13.56 4.34 -15.81
N ALA A 42 -14.50 5.09 -16.35
CA ALA A 42 -15.53 5.76 -15.61
C ALA A 42 -16.41 4.78 -14.81
N ALA A 43 -16.60 3.54 -15.30
CA ALA A 43 -17.37 2.52 -14.59
C ALA A 43 -16.76 2.17 -13.23
N TYR A 44 -15.44 1.91 -13.19
CA TYR A 44 -14.74 1.63 -11.94
C TYR A 44 -14.73 2.83 -10.99
N ASP A 45 -14.45 4.03 -11.49
CA ASP A 45 -14.39 5.23 -10.66
C ASP A 45 -15.75 5.55 -10.04
N LYS A 46 -16.82 5.42 -10.85
CA LYS A 46 -18.19 5.58 -10.37
C LYS A 46 -18.57 4.52 -9.35
N ALA A 47 -18.21 3.26 -9.58
CA ALA A 47 -18.45 2.19 -8.60
C ALA A 47 -17.74 2.43 -7.28
N LYS A 48 -16.48 2.85 -7.32
CA LYS A 48 -15.74 3.18 -6.10
C LYS A 48 -16.30 4.40 -5.38
N GLN A 49 -16.78 5.41 -6.12
CA GLN A 49 -17.42 6.57 -5.53
C GLN A 49 -18.74 6.18 -4.84
N ALA A 50 -19.65 5.54 -5.57
CA ALA A 50 -21.00 5.26 -5.12
C ALA A 50 -21.08 4.14 -4.06
N GLU A 51 -20.21 3.13 -4.13
CA GLU A 51 -20.31 1.95 -3.27
C GLU A 51 -19.52 2.13 -1.97
N PRO A 52 -18.18 2.28 -1.94
CA PRO A 52 -17.46 2.49 -0.68
C PRO A 52 -17.20 3.95 -0.31
N PHE A 53 -16.89 4.86 -1.24
CA PHE A 53 -16.42 6.18 -0.82
C PHE A 53 -17.53 7.05 -0.24
N ASP A 54 -18.68 7.16 -0.92
CA ASP A 54 -19.80 7.96 -0.43
C ASP A 54 -20.42 7.35 0.84
N PRO A 55 -20.77 6.05 0.91
CA PRO A 55 -21.41 5.48 2.09
C PRO A 55 -20.53 5.46 3.34
N LEU A 56 -19.20 5.39 3.16
CA LEU A 56 -18.26 5.50 4.29
C LEU A 56 -17.89 6.95 4.63
N GLY A 57 -18.20 7.91 3.75
CA GLY A 57 -17.83 9.32 3.93
C GLY A 57 -16.34 9.60 3.65
N MET A 58 -15.73 8.86 2.73
CA MET A 58 -14.33 9.02 2.28
C MET A 58 -14.19 10.17 1.28
N THR A 59 -14.56 11.37 1.71
CA THR A 59 -14.76 12.55 0.84
C THR A 59 -13.50 13.06 0.15
N SER A 60 -12.30 12.74 0.65
CA SER A 60 -11.03 13.12 0.05
C SER A 60 -10.43 12.00 -0.81
N THR A 61 -10.95 10.78 -0.74
CA THR A 61 -10.46 9.67 -1.55
C THR A 61 -10.89 9.84 -3.00
N THR A 62 -9.93 9.71 -3.93
CA THR A 62 -10.18 9.97 -5.34
C THR A 62 -9.20 9.26 -6.27
N PHE A 63 -9.61 9.07 -7.52
CA PHE A 63 -8.72 8.68 -8.63
C PHE A 63 -8.32 9.88 -9.50
N ASP A 64 -8.81 11.09 -9.19
CA ASP A 64 -8.41 12.32 -9.86
C ASP A 64 -7.10 12.85 -9.24
N TYR A 65 -6.01 12.65 -9.97
CA TYR A 65 -4.67 13.05 -9.54
C TYR A 65 -4.50 14.56 -9.53
N ALA A 66 -5.21 15.31 -10.38
CA ALA A 66 -5.14 16.76 -10.39
C ALA A 66 -5.82 17.31 -9.13
N ARG A 67 -7.00 16.80 -8.79
CA ARG A 67 -7.68 17.12 -7.54
C ARG A 67 -6.83 16.77 -6.32
N ALA A 68 -6.24 15.58 -6.29
CA ALA A 68 -5.42 15.13 -5.16
C ALA A 68 -4.18 16.04 -4.98
N GLN A 69 -3.52 16.42 -6.07
CA GLN A 69 -2.29 17.21 -6.01
C GLN A 69 -2.51 18.71 -5.79
N ALA A 70 -3.70 19.24 -6.10
CA ALA A 70 -4.08 20.60 -5.76
C ALA A 70 -4.33 20.82 -4.25
N GLY A 71 -4.52 19.74 -3.49
CA GLY A 71 -4.76 19.78 -2.05
C GLY A 71 -3.49 19.73 -1.19
N ASN A 72 -3.69 19.55 0.12
CA ASN A 72 -2.59 19.27 1.05
C ASN A 72 -2.14 17.81 0.89
N GLN A 73 -1.06 17.62 0.12
CA GLN A 73 -0.52 16.31 -0.23
C GLN A 73 0.91 16.14 0.27
N ALA A 74 1.26 14.92 0.66
CA ALA A 74 2.61 14.55 1.05
C ALA A 74 3.43 14.17 -0.20
N ARG A 75 4.45 14.97 -0.52
CA ARG A 75 5.35 14.68 -1.65
C ARG A 75 6.17 13.41 -1.36
N PRO A 76 6.39 12.54 -2.37
CA PRO A 76 7.20 11.36 -2.18
C PRO A 76 8.67 11.75 -2.12
N HIS A 77 9.43 11.00 -1.33
CA HIS A 77 10.87 11.12 -1.25
C HIS A 77 11.52 9.77 -1.48
N ALA A 78 12.68 9.75 -2.11
CA ALA A 78 13.50 8.55 -2.24
C ALA A 78 14.97 8.94 -2.20
N PRO A 79 15.87 8.02 -1.83
CA PRO A 79 17.29 8.28 -1.94
C PRO A 79 17.70 8.62 -3.38
N ASP A 80 18.51 9.66 -3.54
CA ASP A 80 19.23 9.97 -4.77
C ASP A 80 20.37 8.95 -5.01
N ILE A 81 21.15 9.17 -6.07
CA ILE A 81 22.29 8.31 -6.41
C ILE A 81 23.40 8.28 -5.34
N ASP A 82 23.47 9.29 -4.48
CA ASP A 82 24.41 9.36 -3.36
C ASP A 82 23.78 8.81 -2.05
N GLY A 83 22.56 8.27 -2.12
CA GLY A 83 21.84 7.70 -0.99
C GLY A 83 21.19 8.73 -0.06
N LYS A 84 21.14 10.01 -0.45
CA LYS A 84 20.51 11.07 0.36
C LYS A 84 19.03 11.20 0.03
N THR A 85 18.20 11.45 1.03
CA THR A 85 16.77 11.68 0.81
C THR A 85 16.56 12.90 -0.10
N ALA A 86 15.89 12.68 -1.22
CA ALA A 86 15.53 13.70 -2.20
C ALA A 86 14.06 13.55 -2.63
N PRO A 87 13.42 14.56 -3.23
CA PRO A 87 12.11 14.41 -3.85
C PRO A 87 12.12 13.30 -4.92
N ALA A 88 11.14 12.41 -4.89
CA ALA A 88 10.99 11.38 -5.90
C ALA A 88 10.19 11.87 -7.12
N VAL A 89 10.37 11.20 -8.26
CA VAL A 89 9.75 11.55 -9.56
C VAL A 89 8.25 11.21 -9.53
N MET A 90 7.42 12.21 -9.26
CA MET A 90 5.96 12.10 -9.18
C MET A 90 5.32 11.62 -10.49
N GLU A 91 5.94 11.91 -11.62
CA GLU A 91 5.46 11.59 -12.97
C GLU A 91 5.39 10.07 -13.19
N LEU A 92 6.28 9.31 -12.56
CA LEU A 92 6.21 7.84 -12.59
C LEU A 92 4.94 7.32 -11.91
N HIS A 93 4.32 8.12 -11.04
CA HIS A 93 3.09 7.72 -10.37
C HIS A 93 1.88 7.72 -11.30
N TYR A 94 1.91 8.36 -12.47
CA TYR A 94 0.79 8.32 -13.41
C TYR A 94 0.66 6.98 -14.14
N ALA A 95 1.72 6.16 -14.18
CA ALA A 95 1.73 4.87 -14.87
C ALA A 95 0.75 3.82 -14.29
N VAL A 96 0.18 4.06 -13.09
CA VAL A 96 -0.85 3.17 -12.51
C VAL A 96 -2.26 3.48 -13.00
N ILE A 97 -2.51 4.64 -13.61
CA ILE A 97 -3.86 5.05 -14.02
C ILE A 97 -4.55 4.01 -14.94
N PRO A 98 -3.87 3.41 -15.95
CA PRO A 98 -4.46 2.37 -16.78
C PRO A 98 -4.78 1.07 -16.04
N VAL A 99 -4.16 0.84 -14.88
CA VAL A 99 -4.36 -0.34 -14.00
C VAL A 99 -4.86 0.10 -12.62
N ARG A 100 -5.61 1.20 -12.56
CA ARG A 100 -5.94 1.87 -11.30
C ARG A 100 -6.59 1.03 -10.20
N PRO A 101 -7.34 -0.05 -10.48
CA PRO A 101 -7.83 -0.90 -9.40
C PRO A 101 -6.72 -1.59 -8.61
N ALA A 102 -5.50 -1.70 -9.16
CA ALA A 102 -4.35 -2.25 -8.47
C ALA A 102 -3.68 -1.27 -7.48
N GLY A 103 -4.11 0.00 -7.42
CA GLY A 103 -3.61 0.94 -6.40
C GLY A 103 -3.38 2.38 -6.85
N ALA A 104 -4.27 2.96 -7.67
CA ALA A 104 -4.15 4.38 -8.02
C ALA A 104 -4.90 5.35 -7.10
N ALA A 105 -5.67 4.85 -6.13
CA ALA A 105 -6.47 5.70 -5.25
C ALA A 105 -5.56 6.60 -4.40
N TRP A 106 -5.83 7.90 -4.42
CA TRP A 106 -5.32 8.84 -3.43
C TRP A 106 -6.27 8.86 -2.25
N ALA A 107 -5.74 8.78 -1.03
CA ALA A 107 -6.53 8.82 0.19
C ALA A 107 -5.71 9.45 1.32
N ASN A 108 -6.39 9.74 2.43
CA ASN A 108 -5.75 10.15 3.69
C ASN A 108 -6.08 9.13 4.79
N VAL A 109 -5.39 9.26 5.93
CA VAL A 109 -5.55 8.39 7.09
C VAL A 109 -7.01 8.32 7.57
N ARG A 110 -7.72 9.46 7.62
CA ARG A 110 -9.10 9.51 8.12
C ARG A 110 -10.08 8.78 7.21
N ASP A 111 -9.85 8.83 5.90
CA ASP A 111 -10.71 8.15 4.94
C ASP A 111 -10.44 6.65 4.91
N MET A 112 -9.17 6.24 4.93
CA MET A 112 -8.82 4.83 5.06
C MET A 112 -9.30 4.22 6.39
N LEU A 113 -9.27 4.99 7.50
CA LEU A 113 -9.79 4.54 8.78
C LEU A 113 -11.30 4.26 8.76
N ARG A 114 -12.08 4.92 7.89
CA ARG A 114 -13.52 4.60 7.73
C ARG A 114 -13.72 3.22 7.11
N GLN A 115 -12.89 2.87 6.13
CA GLN A 115 -12.87 1.53 5.58
C GLN A 115 -12.44 0.50 6.63
N VAL A 116 -11.37 0.79 7.39
CA VAL A 116 -10.93 -0.07 8.48
C VAL A 116 -12.00 -0.26 9.56
N GLN A 117 -12.72 0.81 9.93
CA GLN A 117 -13.81 0.73 10.90
C GLN A 117 -14.92 -0.22 10.41
N MET A 118 -15.34 -0.09 9.14
CA MET A 118 -16.32 -1.00 8.53
C MET A 118 -15.85 -2.47 8.55
N GLU A 119 -14.55 -2.71 8.34
CA GLU A 119 -13.96 -4.05 8.41
C GLU A 119 -13.94 -4.63 9.83
N VAL A 120 -13.60 -3.80 10.82
CA VAL A 120 -13.61 -4.14 12.26
C VAL A 120 -15.04 -4.44 12.74
N ASP A 121 -16.00 -3.65 12.26
CA ASP A 121 -17.42 -3.76 12.59
C ASP A 121 -18.17 -4.78 11.70
N GLU A 122 -17.44 -5.56 10.91
CA GLU A 122 -17.98 -6.67 10.12
C GLU A 122 -19.14 -6.25 9.19
N GLY A 123 -18.95 -5.11 8.52
CA GLY A 123 -19.84 -4.61 7.47
C GLY A 123 -20.90 -3.63 7.96
N MET A 124 -20.79 -3.16 9.20
CA MET A 124 -21.69 -2.16 9.78
C MET A 124 -21.15 -0.75 9.56
N LEU A 125 -22.07 0.19 9.35
CA LEU A 125 -21.78 1.62 9.35
C LEU A 125 -21.94 2.20 10.76
N PRO A 126 -21.34 3.38 11.03
CA PRO A 126 -21.70 4.19 12.18
C PRO A 126 -23.23 4.37 12.25
N GLY A 127 -23.83 4.08 13.39
CA GLY A 127 -25.29 4.12 13.58
C GLY A 127 -26.01 2.78 13.41
N GLY A 128 -25.28 1.69 13.12
CA GLY A 128 -25.83 0.33 13.20
C GLY A 128 -26.58 -0.14 11.95
N GLN A 129 -26.51 0.59 10.83
CA GLN A 129 -26.97 0.09 9.54
C GLN A 129 -25.95 -0.90 8.96
N ARG A 130 -26.43 -2.02 8.44
CA ARG A 130 -25.59 -2.95 7.68
C ARG A 130 -25.35 -2.42 6.26
N TYR A 131 -24.08 -2.26 5.91
CA TYR A 131 -23.64 -1.87 4.57
C TYR A 131 -23.24 -3.10 3.73
N ILE A 132 -22.38 -3.97 4.26
CA ILE A 132 -21.99 -5.22 3.60
C ILE A 132 -22.47 -6.40 4.44
N ALA A 133 -22.98 -7.44 3.79
CA ALA A 133 -23.29 -8.70 4.44
C ALA A 133 -22.03 -9.29 5.08
N ARG A 134 -22.17 -9.77 6.33
CA ARG A 134 -21.04 -10.27 7.14
C ARG A 134 -20.27 -11.38 6.42
N ASP A 135 -20.97 -12.39 5.92
CA ASP A 135 -20.31 -13.59 5.41
C ASP A 135 -19.49 -13.30 4.14
N PRO A 136 -20.00 -12.58 3.10
CA PRO A 136 -19.17 -12.15 1.98
C PRO A 136 -17.99 -11.26 2.38
N LEU A 137 -18.16 -10.39 3.39
CA LEU A 137 -17.08 -9.54 3.88
C LEU A 137 -15.93 -10.37 4.46
N LEU A 138 -16.26 -11.36 5.30
CA LEU A 138 -15.29 -12.24 5.95
C LEU A 138 -14.68 -13.26 4.99
N ALA A 139 -15.43 -13.71 3.98
CA ALA A 139 -14.91 -14.60 2.94
C ALA A 139 -13.68 -14.03 2.21
N ARG A 140 -13.47 -12.70 2.20
CA ARG A 140 -12.26 -12.08 1.66
C ARG A 140 -10.99 -12.39 2.43
N ARG A 141 -11.10 -12.85 3.68
CA ARG A 141 -9.98 -13.18 4.58
C ARG A 141 -9.56 -14.65 4.44
N GLU A 142 -10.33 -15.45 3.70
CA GLU A 142 -10.03 -16.86 3.49
C GLU A 142 -8.82 -17.07 2.58
N LYS A 143 -8.08 -18.15 2.82
CA LYS A 143 -6.84 -18.47 2.10
C LYS A 143 -7.11 -18.72 0.60
N GLN A 144 -6.55 -17.86 -0.25
CA GLN A 144 -6.46 -18.12 -1.70
C GLN A 144 -5.03 -18.43 -2.13
N VAL A 145 -4.06 -17.68 -1.62
CA VAL A 145 -2.64 -17.84 -1.95
C VAL A 145 -1.81 -17.89 -0.66
N PRO A 146 -0.96 -18.90 -0.44
CA PRO A 146 -0.01 -18.87 0.68
C PRO A 146 1.09 -17.83 0.43
N LEU A 147 1.37 -17.00 1.42
CA LEU A 147 2.48 -16.03 1.42
C LEU A 147 3.66 -16.47 2.30
N GLY A 148 3.43 -17.43 3.19
CA GLY A 148 4.42 -18.04 4.06
C GLY A 148 3.77 -19.12 4.92
N ASN A 149 4.45 -19.51 6.00
CA ASN A 149 3.90 -20.46 6.96
C ASN A 149 2.71 -19.84 7.72
N ASP A 150 2.85 -18.57 8.11
CA ASP A 150 1.89 -17.87 8.98
C ASP A 150 1.24 -16.67 8.27
N ALA A 151 1.19 -16.70 6.93
CA ALA A 151 0.63 -15.62 6.14
C ALA A 151 -0.08 -16.13 4.88
N ILE A 152 -1.26 -15.58 4.61
CA ILE A 152 -2.07 -15.87 3.43
C ILE A 152 -2.54 -14.59 2.77
N TYR A 153 -2.79 -14.67 1.46
CA TYR A 153 -3.49 -13.66 0.69
C TYR A 153 -4.88 -14.20 0.33
N GLY A 154 -5.92 -13.47 0.74
CA GLY A 154 -7.31 -13.72 0.37
C GLY A 154 -7.72 -12.86 -0.83
N MET A 155 -8.96 -12.37 -0.83
CA MET A 155 -9.45 -11.49 -1.88
C MET A 155 -9.09 -10.04 -1.56
N GLY A 156 -7.88 -9.64 -1.95
CA GLY A 156 -7.39 -8.28 -1.79
C GLY A 156 -7.03 -7.92 -0.34
N LEU A 157 -6.71 -8.93 0.49
CA LEU A 157 -6.32 -8.79 1.89
C LEU A 157 -5.25 -9.81 2.23
N MET A 158 -4.34 -9.43 3.11
CA MET A 158 -3.38 -10.31 3.75
C MET A 158 -3.87 -10.64 5.16
N VAL A 159 -3.70 -11.89 5.59
CA VAL A 159 -3.93 -12.32 6.97
C VAL A 159 -2.65 -12.96 7.48
N GLU A 160 -2.08 -12.38 8.53
CA GLU A 160 -0.88 -12.85 9.21
C GLU A 160 -1.23 -13.37 10.61
N THR A 161 -0.62 -14.47 11.02
CA THR A 161 -0.84 -15.12 12.33
C THR A 161 0.46 -15.39 13.08
N THR A 162 1.55 -14.72 12.72
CA THR A 162 2.92 -14.97 13.22
C THR A 162 3.05 -14.97 14.76
N TYR A 163 2.18 -14.26 15.47
CA TYR A 163 2.19 -14.18 16.93
C TYR A 163 0.92 -14.73 17.57
N ASP A 164 0.29 -15.72 16.92
CA ASP A 164 -1.00 -16.31 17.33
C ASP A 164 -2.15 -15.30 17.44
N VAL A 165 -1.98 -14.12 16.82
CA VAL A 165 -2.96 -13.04 16.75
C VAL A 165 -3.22 -12.75 15.28
N PRO A 166 -4.45 -12.96 14.78
CA PRO A 166 -4.79 -12.66 13.40
C PRO A 166 -4.72 -11.16 13.13
N VAL A 167 -3.78 -10.76 12.26
CA VAL A 167 -3.67 -9.40 11.74
C VAL A 167 -4.12 -9.41 10.29
N VAL A 168 -5.22 -8.72 9.99
CA VAL A 168 -5.69 -8.53 8.63
C VAL A 168 -5.23 -7.17 8.15
N HIS A 169 -4.65 -7.12 6.96
CA HIS A 169 -4.12 -5.85 6.45
C HIS A 169 -4.01 -5.82 4.92
N HIS A 170 -3.71 -4.65 4.37
CA HIS A 170 -3.31 -4.52 2.98
C HIS A 170 -2.38 -3.33 2.78
N GLY A 171 -1.16 -3.62 2.33
CA GLY A 171 -0.16 -2.62 2.03
C GLY A 171 -0.33 -1.98 0.64
N GLY A 172 0.24 -0.79 0.49
CA GLY A 172 0.43 -0.12 -0.80
C GLY A 172 1.86 0.39 -0.92
N ASP A 173 2.40 0.32 -2.14
CA ASP A 173 3.76 0.75 -2.46
C ASP A 173 3.79 1.51 -3.78
N ARG A 174 4.29 2.73 -3.71
CA ARG A 174 4.80 3.53 -4.83
C ARG A 174 6.14 4.12 -4.40
N ILE A 175 6.89 4.67 -5.33
CA ILE A 175 8.20 5.26 -5.03
C ILE A 175 7.98 6.40 -4.04
N GLY A 176 8.56 6.30 -2.84
CA GLY A 176 8.40 7.31 -1.80
C GLY A 176 6.99 7.46 -1.24
N HIS A 177 6.06 6.53 -1.49
CA HIS A 177 4.76 6.46 -0.80
C HIS A 177 4.46 5.04 -0.37
N HIS A 178 4.26 4.83 0.92
CA HIS A 178 3.87 3.54 1.46
C HIS A 178 2.66 3.69 2.36
N SER A 179 1.75 2.72 2.27
CA SER A 179 0.55 2.68 3.09
C SER A 179 0.32 1.29 3.65
N ASP A 180 -0.36 1.21 4.79
CA ASP A 180 -1.02 -0.02 5.25
C ASP A 180 -2.33 0.34 5.94
N MET A 181 -3.36 -0.44 5.66
CA MET A 181 -4.58 -0.48 6.46
C MET A 181 -4.58 -1.80 7.23
N ILE A 182 -4.76 -1.74 8.54
CA ILE A 182 -4.51 -2.84 9.47
C ILE A 182 -5.69 -2.96 10.41
N TRP A 183 -6.12 -4.18 10.71
CA TRP A 183 -7.05 -4.44 11.81
C TRP A 183 -6.84 -5.79 12.45
N LEU A 184 -7.23 -5.82 13.72
CA LEU A 184 -7.17 -6.95 14.62
C LEU A 184 -8.62 -7.34 14.95
N PRO A 185 -9.21 -8.34 14.26
CA PRO A 185 -10.63 -8.64 14.36
C PRO A 185 -11.09 -8.98 15.77
N GLU A 186 -10.26 -9.70 16.54
CA GLU A 186 -10.57 -10.15 17.90
C GLU A 186 -10.49 -9.00 18.91
N GLN A 187 -9.48 -8.13 18.76
CA GLN A 187 -9.25 -7.00 19.65
C GLN A 187 -10.14 -5.79 19.30
N LYS A 188 -10.84 -5.84 18.16
CA LYS A 188 -11.63 -4.72 17.62
C LYS A 188 -10.82 -3.42 17.50
N VAL A 189 -9.57 -3.55 17.08
CA VAL A 189 -8.66 -2.42 16.85
C VAL A 189 -8.35 -2.30 15.36
N GLY A 190 -8.38 -1.06 14.87
CA GLY A 190 -7.99 -0.70 13.51
C GLY A 190 -6.89 0.36 13.51
N ALA A 191 -6.02 0.33 12.51
CA ALA A 191 -4.98 1.33 12.32
C ALA A 191 -4.68 1.56 10.84
N VAL A 192 -4.18 2.76 10.53
CA VAL A 192 -3.67 3.11 9.20
C VAL A 192 -2.34 3.84 9.38
N VAL A 193 -1.35 3.47 8.58
CA VAL A 193 -0.05 4.15 8.53
C VAL A 193 0.26 4.55 7.09
N LEU A 194 0.66 5.81 6.90
CA LEU A 194 1.12 6.35 5.61
C LEU A 194 2.52 6.94 5.81
N THR A 195 3.46 6.63 4.92
CA THR A 195 4.80 7.23 4.89
C THR A 195 5.09 7.80 3.50
N SER A 196 5.77 8.95 3.44
CA SER A 196 6.05 9.69 2.20
C SER A 196 7.55 9.77 1.90
N GLY A 197 8.25 8.65 2.08
CA GLY A 197 9.67 8.55 1.79
C GLY A 197 10.16 7.11 1.81
N ASP A 198 11.08 6.74 0.92
CA ASP A 198 11.82 5.48 0.97
C ASP A 198 12.96 5.59 2.01
N PRO A 199 13.22 4.57 2.86
CA PRO A 199 12.61 3.24 2.87
C PRO A 199 11.43 3.12 3.85
N GLY A 200 10.39 3.95 3.73
CA GLY A 200 9.28 4.05 4.66
C GLY A 200 8.42 2.79 4.77
N TRP A 201 8.57 1.83 3.86
CA TRP A 201 8.01 0.47 4.02
C TRP A 201 8.57 -0.28 5.24
N THR A 202 9.78 0.07 5.71
CA THR A 202 10.38 -0.52 6.91
C THR A 202 9.58 -0.11 8.15
N LEU A 203 9.32 1.19 8.32
CA LEU A 203 8.44 1.73 9.36
C LEU A 203 7.04 1.13 9.27
N ARG A 204 6.45 1.13 8.07
CA ARG A 204 5.13 0.52 7.82
C ARG A 204 5.07 -0.93 8.30
N THR A 205 6.02 -1.76 7.88
CA THR A 205 6.05 -3.19 8.23
C THR A 205 6.13 -3.38 9.74
N GLN A 206 7.02 -2.65 10.41
CA GLN A 206 7.23 -2.76 11.86
C GLN A 206 6.14 -2.08 12.68
N PHE A 207 5.35 -1.20 12.10
CA PHE A 207 4.18 -0.61 12.76
C PHE A 207 3.16 -1.69 13.19
N ARG A 208 2.98 -2.75 12.38
CA ARG A 208 2.12 -3.89 12.74
C ARG A 208 2.63 -4.60 13.99
N ARG A 209 3.94 -4.88 14.04
CA ARG A 209 4.57 -5.46 15.23
C ARG A 209 4.44 -4.52 16.44
N LYS A 210 4.69 -3.22 16.25
CA LYS A 210 4.58 -2.23 17.33
C LYS A 210 3.16 -2.15 17.90
N LEU A 211 2.15 -2.28 17.04
CA LEU A 211 0.74 -2.33 17.46
C LEU A 211 0.49 -3.51 18.40
N LEU A 212 1.00 -4.71 18.06
CA LEU A 212 0.90 -5.89 18.93
C LEU A 212 1.64 -5.70 20.26
N GLU A 213 2.85 -5.11 20.22
CA GLU A 213 3.62 -4.83 21.43
C GLU A 213 2.88 -3.93 22.41
N VAL A 214 2.24 -2.87 21.91
CA VAL A 214 1.53 -1.92 22.76
C VAL A 214 0.18 -2.46 23.23
N LEU A 215 -0.55 -3.18 22.38
CA LEU A 215 -1.90 -3.66 22.73
C LEU A 215 -1.89 -4.91 23.62
N LEU A 216 -0.86 -5.75 23.49
CA LEU A 216 -0.80 -7.08 24.10
C LEU A 216 0.42 -7.25 25.01
N ASP A 217 1.00 -6.13 25.48
CA ASP A 217 2.19 -6.10 26.35
C ASP A 217 3.36 -6.94 25.81
N GLY A 218 3.56 -6.91 24.49
CA GLY A 218 4.61 -7.67 23.81
C GLY A 218 6.01 -7.10 24.02
N ARG A 219 7.04 -7.94 23.77
CA ARG A 219 8.45 -7.51 23.86
C ARG A 219 8.74 -6.40 22.86
N ALA A 220 9.40 -5.33 23.31
CA ALA A 220 9.80 -4.18 22.51
C ALA A 220 10.90 -4.53 21.48
N GLU A 221 10.50 -5.04 20.32
CA GLU A 221 11.37 -5.49 19.24
C GLU A 221 11.26 -4.60 18.00
N ALA A 222 10.08 -4.02 17.74
CA ALA A 222 9.78 -3.25 16.54
C ALA A 222 10.78 -2.09 16.31
N GLY A 223 11.16 -1.39 17.38
CA GLY A 223 12.11 -0.27 17.28
C GLY A 223 13.49 -0.72 16.78
N ALA A 224 14.04 -1.75 17.40
CA ALA A 224 15.32 -2.33 16.97
C ALA A 224 15.23 -2.91 15.54
N GLN A 225 14.08 -3.49 15.16
CA GLN A 225 13.84 -4.01 13.81
C GLN A 225 13.78 -2.89 12.75
N VAL A 226 13.22 -1.73 13.07
CA VAL A 226 13.27 -0.54 12.20
C VAL A 226 14.72 -0.10 12.01
N GLU A 227 15.48 0.07 13.09
CA GLU A 227 16.88 0.50 13.02
C GLU A 227 17.73 -0.47 12.18
N ALA A 228 17.59 -1.77 12.42
CA ALA A 228 18.29 -2.80 11.67
C ALA A 228 17.91 -2.81 10.18
N SER A 229 16.61 -2.69 9.86
CA SER A 229 16.13 -2.69 8.47
C SER A 229 16.59 -1.43 7.72
N ALA A 230 16.51 -0.26 8.35
CA ALA A 230 16.97 0.99 7.78
C ALA A 230 18.48 0.96 7.54
N LYS A 231 19.26 0.49 8.53
CA LYS A 231 20.71 0.32 8.37
C LYS A 231 21.04 -0.59 7.20
N ALA A 232 20.42 -1.77 7.13
CA ALA A 232 20.67 -2.72 6.04
C ALA A 232 20.36 -2.13 4.66
N TYR A 233 19.29 -1.32 4.56
CA TYR A 233 18.92 -0.64 3.33
C TYR A 233 19.99 0.40 2.90
N TYR A 234 20.38 1.30 3.79
CA TYR A 234 21.38 2.34 3.45
C TYR A 234 22.78 1.75 3.22
N ASP A 235 23.16 0.70 3.94
CA ASP A 235 24.39 -0.05 3.66
C ASP A 235 24.36 -0.66 2.24
N SER A 236 23.20 -1.20 1.82
CA SER A 236 23.01 -1.75 0.48
C SER A 236 23.20 -0.68 -0.60
N LEU A 237 22.55 0.48 -0.45
CA LEU A 237 22.69 1.60 -1.38
C LEU A 237 24.15 2.06 -1.49
N ALA A 238 24.85 2.21 -0.37
CA ALA A 238 26.25 2.58 -0.35
C ALA A 238 27.15 1.53 -1.04
N SER A 239 26.78 0.24 -0.98
CA SER A 239 27.50 -0.83 -1.66
C SER A 239 27.24 -0.86 -3.17
N GLU A 240 26.02 -0.53 -3.60
CA GLU A 240 25.62 -0.47 -5.01
C GLU A 240 26.26 0.73 -5.71
N GLY A 241 26.31 1.90 -5.06
CA GLY A 241 27.01 3.08 -5.58
C GLY A 241 28.50 2.82 -5.88
N LYS A 242 29.14 1.89 -5.14
CA LYS A 242 30.53 1.46 -5.42
C LYS A 242 30.65 0.55 -6.64
N ARG A 243 29.58 -0.18 -7.00
CA ARG A 243 29.56 -1.15 -8.11
C ARG A 243 29.15 -0.50 -9.44
N THR A 244 28.44 0.62 -9.39
CA THR A 244 27.98 1.35 -10.58
C THR A 244 28.46 2.79 -10.53
N PRO A 245 29.76 3.06 -10.82
CA PRO A 245 30.26 4.42 -10.94
C PRO A 245 29.65 5.04 -12.19
N VAL A 246 28.48 5.67 -12.06
CA VAL A 246 27.95 6.55 -13.10
C VAL A 246 28.89 7.75 -13.18
N ALA A 247 29.42 8.04 -14.37
CA ALA A 247 30.24 9.22 -14.59
C ALA A 247 29.41 10.47 -14.23
N ARG A 248 29.86 11.17 -13.19
CA ARG A 248 29.22 12.39 -12.68
C ARG A 248 29.57 13.52 -13.63
N ASP A 249 28.73 13.79 -14.62
CA ASP A 249 28.89 15.02 -15.41
C ASP A 249 28.47 16.21 -14.53
N ALA A 250 29.46 16.92 -14.02
CA ALA A 250 29.33 18.14 -13.21
C ALA A 250 28.76 19.35 -14.01
N GLN A 251 28.07 19.11 -15.13
CA GLN A 251 27.63 20.16 -16.06
C GLN A 251 26.14 20.53 -15.96
N HIS A 252 25.35 19.91 -15.08
CA HIS A 252 23.92 20.22 -14.94
C HIS A 252 23.53 21.03 -13.69
N GLU A 253 24.49 21.61 -12.95
CA GLU A 253 24.19 22.51 -11.82
C GLU A 253 23.76 23.93 -12.22
N HIS A 254 23.69 24.27 -13.52
CA HIS A 254 23.51 25.67 -13.97
C HIS A 254 22.25 26.01 -14.80
N VAL A 255 21.23 25.14 -14.91
CA VAL A 255 20.08 25.39 -15.82
C VAL A 255 18.74 25.64 -15.12
N CYS A 256 18.73 25.92 -13.81
CA CYS A 256 17.49 26.27 -13.08
C CYS A 256 17.53 27.64 -12.38
N GLU A 257 18.23 28.62 -12.97
CA GLU A 257 17.93 30.04 -12.75
C GLU A 257 17.60 30.65 -14.12
N GLU A 258 16.45 31.34 -14.17
CA GLU A 258 15.84 32.01 -15.33
C GLU A 258 14.93 31.16 -16.25
N ARG A 259 13.64 31.08 -15.87
CA ARG A 259 12.50 31.60 -16.66
C ARG A 259 11.18 31.53 -15.90
#